data_AF-A0A382MSP2-F1
#
_entry.id   AF-A0A382MSP2-F1
#
_cell.length_a   1.000
_cell.length_b   1.000
_cell.length_c   1.000
_cell.angle_alpha   90.00
_cell.angle_beta   90.00
_cell.angle_gamma   90.00
#
_symmetry.space_group_name_H-M   'P 1'
#
loop_
_entity.id
_entity.type
_entity.pdbx_description
1 polymer ?
#
loop_
_entity_poly.entity_id
_entity_poly.type
_entity_poly.pdbx_seq_one_letter_code
_entity_poly.pdbx_strand_id
1 'polypeptide(L)'
;MAIRQVVREHDLKSAVKGKSMLSEELGVNTYLEELGVHVREADLGEYIIQLLGEPPSHIVGPAIHKSLKDCQQLFHERFGTPLDGDPDTLAQAAREALRAEFLAADLGITGGNFLAADTGTLA
;
A
#
# COMPACT_ATOMS: atom_id res chain seq x y z
N MET A 1 12.77 4.62 -17.52
CA MET A 1 12.33 3.36 -16.88
C MET A 1 11.03 2.89 -17.53
N ALA A 2 10.88 1.59 -17.75
CA ALA A 2 9.72 0.99 -18.43
C ALA A 2 8.37 1.39 -17.78
N ILE A 3 8.30 1.51 -16.44
CA ILE A 3 7.05 1.87 -15.75
C ILE A 3 6.53 3.27 -16.10
N ARG A 4 7.41 4.25 -16.32
CA ARG A 4 7.01 5.61 -16.75
C ARG A 4 6.32 5.60 -18.11
N GLN A 5 6.79 4.74 -19.01
CA GLN A 5 6.22 4.61 -20.35
C GLN A 5 4.81 4.03 -20.23
N VAL A 6 4.64 2.94 -19.47
CA VAL A 6 3.33 2.33 -19.19
C VAL A 6 2.34 3.34 -18.59
N VAL A 7 2.77 4.09 -17.56
CA VAL A 7 1.94 5.12 -16.92
C VAL A 7 1.49 6.20 -17.91
N ARG A 8 2.40 6.69 -18.76
CA ARG A 8 2.09 7.78 -19.70
C ARG A 8 1.28 7.33 -20.90
N GLU A 9 1.57 6.16 -21.45
CA GLU A 9 0.88 5.63 -22.64
C GLU A 9 -0.57 5.29 -22.34
N HIS A 10 -0.86 4.82 -21.12
CA HIS A 10 -2.20 4.43 -20.69
C HIS A 10 -2.90 5.48 -19.81
N ASP A 11 -2.28 6.66 -19.61
CA ASP A 11 -2.78 7.75 -18.76
C ASP A 11 -3.23 7.29 -17.35
N LEU A 12 -2.47 6.37 -16.75
CA LEU A 12 -2.80 5.76 -15.46
C LEU A 12 -2.78 6.81 -14.35
N LYS A 13 -3.78 6.81 -13.46
CA LYS A 13 -3.93 7.78 -12.37
C LYS A 13 -3.84 7.16 -10.99
N SER A 14 -3.98 5.84 -10.90
CA SER A 14 -3.97 5.12 -9.65
C SER A 14 -3.16 3.84 -9.74
N ALA A 15 -2.46 3.50 -8.66
CA ALA A 15 -1.71 2.26 -8.54
C ALA A 15 -1.91 1.64 -7.16
N VAL A 16 -2.01 0.32 -7.13
CA VAL A 16 -1.96 -0.48 -5.91
C VAL A 16 -0.72 -1.34 -5.95
N LYS A 17 0.01 -1.34 -4.85
CA LYS A 17 1.29 -2.04 -4.72
C LYS A 17 1.25 -3.02 -3.54
N GLY A 18 1.76 -4.22 -3.77
CA GLY A 18 2.10 -5.16 -2.72
C GLY A 18 3.38 -4.76 -1.98
N LYS A 19 3.52 -5.19 -0.73
CA LYS A 19 4.71 -4.90 0.07
C LYS A 19 5.98 -5.47 -0.60
N SER A 20 6.99 -4.62 -0.77
CA SER A 20 8.29 -5.00 -1.32
C SER A 20 9.38 -4.05 -0.82
N MET A 21 10.37 -4.59 -0.11
CA MET A 21 11.52 -3.81 0.38
C MET A 21 12.30 -3.18 -0.77
N LEU A 22 12.47 -3.91 -1.87
CA LEU A 22 13.17 -3.39 -3.04
C LEU A 22 12.43 -2.18 -3.64
N SER A 23 11.10 -2.22 -3.68
CA SER A 23 10.34 -1.07 -4.19
C SER A 23 10.44 0.16 -3.28
N GLU A 24 10.60 -0.05 -1.98
CA GLU A 24 10.79 1.03 -1.01
C GLU A 24 12.19 1.65 -1.15
N GLU A 25 13.25 0.83 -1.20
CA GLU A 25 14.63 1.27 -1.42
C GLU A 25 14.83 2.03 -2.74
N LEU A 26 14.06 1.65 -3.77
CA LEU A 26 14.07 2.31 -5.07
C LEU A 26 13.17 3.57 -5.13
N GLY A 27 12.38 3.85 -4.08
CA GLY A 27 11.46 4.98 -4.04
C GLY A 27 10.34 4.89 -5.08
N VAL A 28 9.83 3.68 -5.36
CA VAL A 28 8.84 3.45 -6.43
C VAL A 28 7.56 4.25 -6.20
N ASN A 29 7.08 4.35 -4.95
CA ASN A 29 5.88 5.11 -4.62
C ASN A 29 6.08 6.60 -4.96
N THR A 30 7.15 7.21 -4.43
CA THR A 30 7.49 8.61 -4.72
C THR A 30 7.66 8.86 -6.21
N TYR A 31 8.32 7.96 -6.94
CA TYR A 31 8.49 8.12 -8.38
C TYR A 31 7.15 8.09 -9.15
N LEU A 32 6.22 7.24 -8.75
CA LEU A 32 4.87 7.18 -9.35
C LEU A 32 4.05 8.41 -8.96
N GLU A 33 4.14 8.88 -7.72
CA GLU A 33 3.50 10.11 -7.24
C GLU A 33 3.99 11.35 -8.01
N GLU A 34 5.29 11.44 -8.30
CA GLU A 34 5.86 12.50 -9.17
C GLU A 34 5.31 12.46 -10.61
N LEU A 35 4.84 11.31 -11.06
CA LEU A 35 4.15 11.15 -12.35
C LEU A 35 2.65 11.47 -12.28
N GLY A 36 2.13 11.85 -11.10
CA GLY A 36 0.73 12.13 -10.87
C GLY A 36 -0.13 10.88 -10.64
N VAL A 37 0.50 9.75 -10.27
CA VAL A 37 -0.19 8.51 -9.94
C VAL A 37 -0.40 8.44 -8.43
N HIS A 38 -1.65 8.23 -8.01
CA HIS A 38 -1.97 8.00 -6.62
C HIS A 38 -1.67 6.55 -6.23
N VAL A 39 -0.71 6.34 -5.33
CA VAL A 39 -0.21 5.00 -4.97
C VAL A 39 -0.74 4.56 -3.61
N ARG A 40 -1.20 3.31 -3.52
CA ARG A 40 -1.72 2.71 -2.29
C ARG A 40 -1.05 1.37 -2.00
N GLU A 41 -0.58 1.21 -0.77
CA GLU A 41 -0.01 -0.05 -0.30
C GLU A 41 -1.11 -1.01 0.14
N ALA A 42 -0.93 -2.28 -0.20
CA ALA A 42 -1.89 -3.32 0.12
C ALA A 42 -1.69 -3.96 1.50
N ASP A 43 -0.51 -3.78 2.10
CA ASP A 43 -0.19 -4.26 3.44
C ASP A 43 -0.78 -3.30 4.49
N LEU A 44 -1.43 -3.85 5.51
CA LEU A 44 -2.09 -3.03 6.54
C LEU A 44 -1.10 -2.14 7.30
N GLY A 45 0.09 -2.65 7.60
CA GLY A 45 1.10 -1.89 8.33
C GLY A 45 1.66 -0.75 7.46
N GLU A 46 1.96 -1.03 6.18
CA GLU A 46 2.37 0.02 5.24
C GLU A 46 1.26 1.06 5.06
N TYR A 47 0.00 0.63 4.98
CA TYR A 47 -1.14 1.52 4.85
C TYR A 47 -1.30 2.44 6.07
N ILE A 48 -1.13 1.93 7.29
CA ILE A 48 -1.13 2.75 8.52
C ILE A 48 -0.05 3.84 8.44
N ILE A 49 1.15 3.47 8.02
CA ILE A 49 2.29 4.39 7.89
C ILE A 49 2.03 5.43 6.78
N GLN A 50 1.46 5.03 5.64
CA GLN A 50 1.02 5.94 4.58
C GLN A 50 -0.03 6.94 5.07
N LEU A 51 -1.03 6.51 5.83
CA LEU A 51 -2.08 7.39 6.39
C LEU A 51 -1.52 8.44 7.36
N LEU A 52 -0.41 8.11 8.02
CA LEU A 52 0.31 8.99 8.94
C LEU A 52 1.34 9.86 8.23
N GLY A 53 1.74 9.52 7.00
CA GLY A 53 2.80 10.22 6.27
C GLY A 53 4.17 10.01 6.93
N GLU A 54 4.38 8.86 7.58
CA GLU A 54 5.63 8.52 8.25
C GLU A 54 6.44 7.51 7.40
N PRO A 55 7.74 7.32 7.67
CA PRO A 55 8.47 6.18 7.14
C PRO A 55 8.22 4.91 7.98
N PRO A 56 8.41 3.70 7.41
CA PRO A 56 8.25 2.46 8.15
C PRO A 56 9.34 2.31 9.23
N SER A 57 8.99 1.83 10.43
CA SER A 57 9.97 1.65 11.51
C SER A 57 10.76 0.35 11.44
N HIS A 58 10.20 -0.66 10.77
CA HIS A 58 10.79 -2.00 10.72
C HIS A 58 10.41 -2.71 9.42
N ILE A 59 11.37 -3.42 8.85
CA ILE A 59 11.30 -4.13 7.55
C ILE A 59 10.11 -5.09 7.47
N VAL A 60 9.82 -5.83 8.55
CA VAL A 60 8.73 -6.83 8.60
C VAL A 60 7.43 -6.26 9.17
N GLY A 61 7.53 -5.25 10.04
CA GLY A 61 6.43 -4.70 10.80
C GLY A 61 6.46 -3.18 10.68
N PRO A 62 6.07 -2.60 9.54
CA PRO A 62 6.25 -1.18 9.25
C PRO A 62 5.65 -0.28 10.34
N ALA A 63 4.48 -0.65 10.87
CA ALA A 63 3.79 0.06 11.96
C ALA A 63 4.01 -0.52 13.37
N ILE A 64 5.02 -1.37 13.61
CA ILE A 64 5.16 -2.09 14.89
C ILE A 64 5.34 -1.18 16.12
N HIS A 65 5.80 0.05 15.90
CA HIS A 65 5.98 1.06 16.94
C HIS A 65 4.67 1.78 17.32
N LYS A 66 3.56 1.53 16.63
CA LYS A 66 2.25 2.10 16.93
C LYS A 66 1.50 1.22 17.93
N SER A 67 0.96 1.84 18.96
CA SER A 67 0.10 1.15 19.91
C SER A 67 -1.30 0.92 19.30
N LEU A 68 -2.05 -0.03 19.84
CA LEU A 68 -3.46 -0.22 19.46
C LEU A 68 -4.26 1.08 19.62
N LYS A 69 -3.98 1.86 20.68
CA LYS A 69 -4.66 3.14 20.94
C LYS A 69 -4.39 4.17 19.84
N ASP A 70 -3.15 4.23 19.33
CA ASP A 70 -2.80 5.12 18.22
C ASP A 70 -3.57 4.72 16.95
N CYS A 71 -3.66 3.41 16.67
CA CYS A 71 -4.43 2.88 15.55
C CYS A 71 -5.94 3.14 15.70
N GLN A 72 -6.51 2.95 16.89
CA GLN A 72 -7.91 3.24 17.18
C GLN A 72 -8.24 4.71 16.91
N GLN A 73 -7.41 5.63 17.39
CA GLN A 73 -7.59 7.06 17.14
C GLN A 73 -7.50 7.38 15.65
N LEU A 74 -6.45 6.89 14.96
CA LEU A 74 -6.27 7.11 13.52
C LEU A 74 -7.47 6.60 12.72
N PHE A 75 -7.96 5.40 13.01
CA PHE A 75 -9.06 4.78 12.28
C PHE A 75 -10.41 5.43 12.60
N HIS A 76 -10.60 5.93 13.82
CA HIS A 76 -11.76 6.75 14.13
C HIS A 76 -11.75 8.03 13.28
N GLU A 77 -10.62 8.75 13.25
CA GLU A 77 -10.47 10.00 12.50
C GLU A 77 -10.60 9.82 10.98
N ARG A 78 -10.06 8.72 10.42
CA ARG A 78 -10.03 8.47 8.97
C ARG A 78 -11.28 7.75 8.45
N PHE A 79 -11.84 6.83 9.23
CA PHE A 79 -12.87 5.90 8.76
C PHE A 79 -14.15 5.90 9.63
N GLY A 80 -14.17 6.63 10.76
CA GLY A 80 -15.33 6.68 11.65
C GLY A 80 -15.58 5.41 12.46
N THR A 81 -14.56 4.55 12.63
CA THR A 81 -14.64 3.36 13.49
C THR A 81 -14.85 3.73 14.97
N PRO A 82 -15.33 2.83 15.85
CA PRO A 82 -15.40 3.09 17.28
C PRO A 82 -14.03 3.42 17.89
N LEU A 83 -13.95 4.39 18.80
CA LEU A 83 -12.71 4.80 19.49
C LEU A 83 -12.09 3.68 20.33
N ASP A 84 -12.87 2.69 20.73
CA ASP A 84 -12.49 1.50 21.48
C ASP A 84 -12.61 0.22 20.64
N GLY A 85 -12.67 0.35 19.31
CA GLY A 85 -12.75 -0.77 18.38
C GLY A 85 -11.61 -1.77 18.56
N ASP A 86 -11.93 -3.05 18.54
CA ASP A 86 -10.94 -4.12 18.63
C ASP A 86 -10.12 -4.25 17.34
N PRO A 87 -8.97 -4.96 17.35
CA PRO A 87 -8.12 -5.10 16.17
C PRO A 87 -8.85 -5.65 14.94
N ASP A 88 -9.83 -6.55 15.12
CA ASP A 88 -10.61 -7.13 14.03
C ASP A 88 -11.52 -6.08 13.37
N THR A 89 -12.16 -5.22 14.17
CA THR A 89 -12.94 -4.08 13.68
C THR A 89 -12.08 -3.12 12.86
N LEU A 90 -10.89 -2.80 13.36
CA LEU A 90 -9.95 -1.92 12.63
C LEU A 90 -9.49 -2.57 11.33
N ALA A 91 -9.05 -3.83 11.38
CA ALA A 91 -8.60 -4.56 10.19
C ALA A 91 -9.71 -4.68 9.13
N GLN A 92 -10.96 -4.86 9.56
CA GLN A 92 -12.10 -4.90 8.65
C GLN A 92 -12.36 -3.53 7.99
N ALA A 93 -12.28 -2.43 8.74
CA ALA A 93 -12.42 -1.08 8.18
C ALA A 93 -11.32 -0.77 7.15
N ALA A 94 -10.06 -1.10 7.45
CA ALA A 94 -8.97 -0.96 6.48
C ALA A 94 -9.20 -1.84 5.25
N ARG A 95 -9.66 -3.09 5.43
CA ARG A 95 -9.96 -3.99 4.31
C ARG A 95 -11.05 -3.42 3.41
N GLU A 96 -12.11 -2.84 3.96
CA GLU A 96 -13.19 -2.23 3.20
C GLU A 96 -12.70 -1.02 2.39
N ALA A 97 -11.92 -0.14 3.02
CA ALA A 97 -11.30 1.01 2.36
C ALA A 97 -10.36 0.59 1.22
N LEU A 98 -9.41 -0.31 1.51
CA LEU A 98 -8.43 -0.81 0.54
C LEU A 98 -9.10 -1.58 -0.61
N ARG A 99 -10.16 -2.35 -0.33
CA ARG A 99 -10.84 -3.13 -1.38
C ARG A 99 -11.44 -2.24 -2.46
N ALA A 100 -12.02 -1.10 -2.09
CA ALA A 100 -12.55 -0.14 -3.07
C ALA A 100 -11.43 0.43 -3.95
N GLU A 101 -10.30 0.81 -3.33
CA GLU A 101 -9.12 1.31 -4.06
C GLU A 101 -8.50 0.23 -4.95
N PHE A 102 -8.42 -1.03 -4.50
CA PHE A 102 -7.88 -2.15 -5.27
C PHE A 102 -8.70 -2.46 -6.52
N LEU A 103 -10.03 -2.43 -6.41
CA LEU A 103 -10.90 -2.72 -7.54
C LEU A 103 -10.94 -1.58 -8.55
N ALA A 104 -10.62 -0.35 -8.13
CA ALA A 104 -10.61 0.84 -8.97
C ALA A 104 -9.22 1.16 -9.55
N ALA A 105 -8.15 0.51 -9.08
CA ALA A 105 -6.79 0.86 -9.46
C ALA A 105 -6.50 0.55 -10.94
N ASP A 106 -5.84 1.47 -11.63
CA ASP A 106 -5.44 1.30 -13.03
C ASP A 106 -4.20 0.38 -13.18
N LEU A 107 -3.34 0.37 -12.15
CA LEU A 107 -2.08 -0.36 -12.13
C LEU A 107 -1.96 -1.23 -10.88
N GLY A 108 -1.70 -2.53 -11.06
CA GLY A 108 -1.27 -3.43 -9.99
C GLY A 108 0.22 -3.69 -10.05
N ILE A 109 0.92 -3.56 -8.92
CA ILE A 109 2.34 -3.88 -8.80
C ILE A 109 2.53 -4.93 -7.71
N THR A 110 3.16 -6.05 -8.08
CA THR A 110 3.50 -7.12 -7.15
C THR A 110 4.95 -7.54 -7.33
N GLY A 111 5.55 -8.04 -6.25
CA GLY A 111 6.84 -8.73 -6.32
C GLY A 111 6.68 -10.21 -6.62
N GLY A 112 7.80 -10.86 -6.95
CA GLY A 112 7.93 -12.31 -7.01
C GLY A 112 9.32 -12.68 -6.50
N ASN A 113 9.44 -13.78 -5.76
CA ASN A 113 10.75 -14.27 -5.32
C ASN A 113 11.46 -14.99 -6.47
N PHE A 114 10.67 -15.65 -7.32
CA PHE A 114 11.14 -16.33 -8.51
C PHE A 114 10.26 -16.00 -9.71
N LEU A 115 10.93 -15.65 -10.82
CA LEU A 115 10.32 -15.29 -12.09
C LEU A 115 11.05 -16.05 -13.20
N ALA A 116 10.33 -16.91 -13.92
CA ALA A 116 10.86 -17.64 -15.07
C ALA A 116 10.11 -17.25 -16.34
N ALA A 117 10.78 -16.50 -17.23
CA ALA A 117 10.16 -15.92 -18.42
C ALA A 117 9.81 -16.97 -19.50
N ASP A 118 10.57 -18.06 -19.56
CA ASP A 118 10.37 -19.17 -20.50
C ASP A 118 9.09 -19.98 -20.23
N THR A 119 8.67 -20.03 -18.96
CA THR A 119 7.48 -20.77 -18.51
C THR A 119 6.35 -19.88 -18.02
N GLY A 120 6.60 -18.58 -17.80
CA GLY A 120 5.64 -17.66 -17.18
C GLY A 120 5.41 -17.93 -15.68
N THR A 121 6.34 -18.62 -15.02
CA THR A 121 6.19 -19.02 -13.61
C THR A 121 6.48 -17.85 -12.66
N LEU A 122 5.61 -17.68 -11.66
CA LEU A 122 5.74 -16.78 -10.51
C LEU A 122 5.63 -17.61 -9.22
N ALA A 123 6.62 -17.49 -8.31
CA ALA A 123 6.63 -18.13 -6.99
C ALA A 123 7.28 -17.24 -5.91
#